data_AF-U1ZUR1-F1
#
_entry.id   AF-U1ZUR1-F1
#
_cell.length_a   1.000
_cell.length_b   1.000
_cell.length_c   1.000
_cell.angle_alpha   90.00
_cell.angle_beta   90.00
_cell.angle_gamma   90.00
#
_symmetry.space_group_name_H-M   'P 1'
#
loop_
_entity.id
_entity.type
_entity.pdbx_description
1 polymer ?
#
loop_
_entity_poly.entity_id
_entity_poly.type
_entity_poly.pdbx_seq_one_letter_code
_entity_poly.pdbx_strand_id
1 'polypeptide(L)' 'MTALAYLMLLAGLVTAGLLIDKLWVRVLRPNMAHRFGWEPLPADSEIPTGWCLGSAAAVTVSAGLLNYIAPAAGF' A
#
# COMPACT_ATOMS: atom_id res chain seq x y z
N MET A 1 12.59 -17.83 7.22
CA MET A 1 12.32 -16.80 6.20
C MET A 1 13.23 -15.61 6.49
N THR A 2 13.89 -15.03 5.48
CA THR A 2 14.79 -13.88 5.71
C THR A 2 13.96 -12.63 6.00
N ALA A 3 14.45 -11.73 6.86
CA ALA A 3 13.76 -10.48 7.20
C ALA A 3 13.44 -9.62 5.96
N LEU A 4 14.29 -9.71 4.93
CA LEU A 4 14.09 -9.09 3.63
C LEU A 4 12.84 -9.63 2.91
N ALA A 5 12.62 -10.94 2.91
CA ALA A 5 11.44 -11.55 2.31
C ALA A 5 10.16 -11.11 3.04
N TYR A 6 10.21 -10.96 4.36
CA TYR A 6 9.07 -10.46 5.15
C TYR A 6 8.74 -9.01 4.80
N LEU A 7 9.75 -8.14 4.66
CA LEU A 7 9.56 -6.76 4.23
C LEU A 7 9.00 -6.64 2.80
N MET A 8 9.47 -7.48 1.88
CA MET A 8 8.94 -7.52 0.51
C MET A 8 7.47 -7.97 0.48
N LEU A 9 7.11 -8.97 1.27
CA LEU A 9 5.71 -9.39 1.43
C LEU A 9 4.85 -8.26 2.02
N LEU A 10 5.37 -7.54 3.02
CA LEU A 10 4.66 -6.44 3.66
C LEU A 10 4.45 -5.26 2.69
N ALA A 11 5.47 -4.90 1.90
CA ALA A 11 5.33 -3.93 0.81
C ALA A 11 4.29 -4.37 -0.23
N GLY A 12 4.33 -5.64 -0.65
CA GLY A 12 3.37 -6.21 -1.58
C GLY A 12 1.93 -6.11 -1.06
N LEU A 13 1.73 -6.45 0.22
CA LEU A 13 0.42 -6.40 0.88
C LEU A 13 -0.13 -4.96 0.94
N VAL A 14 0.73 -4.00 1.33
CA VAL A 14 0.34 -2.58 1.39
C VAL A 14 0.02 -2.03 0.01
N THR A 15 0.84 -2.35 -0.99
CA THR A 15 0.61 -1.92 -2.38
C THR A 15 -0.69 -2.51 -2.94
N ALA A 16 -0.96 -3.79 -2.68
CA ALA A 16 -2.20 -4.45 -3.07
C ALA A 16 -3.43 -3.81 -2.40
N GLY A 17 -3.36 -3.52 -1.10
CA GLY A 17 -4.43 -2.84 -0.37
C GLY A 17 -4.75 -1.45 -0.96
N LEU A 18 -3.73 -0.68 -1.31
CA LEU A 18 -3.89 0.64 -1.93
C LEU A 18 -4.44 0.58 -3.36
N LEU A 19 -4.06 -0.43 -4.13
CA LEU A 19 -4.64 -0.67 -5.45
C LEU A 19 -6.12 -1.07 -5.37
N ILE A 20 -6.48 -1.91 -4.39
CA ILE A 20 -7.86 -2.32 -4.14
C ILE A 20 -8.70 -1.11 -3.72
N ASP A 21 -8.19 -0.24 -2.85
CA ASP A 21 -8.88 1.00 -2.44
C ASP A 21 -9.17 1.89 -3.65
N LYS A 22 -8.17 2.13 -4.50
CA LYS A 22 -8.38 2.91 -5.74
C LYS A 22 -9.37 2.26 -6.70
N LEU A 23 -9.28 0.94 -6.88
CA LEU A 23 -10.21 0.19 -7.74
C LEU A 23 -11.64 0.29 -7.19
N TRP A 24 -11.79 0.19 -5.87
CA TRP A 24 -13.08 0.29 -5.20
C TRP A 24 -13.69 1.68 -5.37
N VAL A 25 -12.94 2.75 -5.06
CA VAL A 25 -13.40 4.13 -5.11
C VAL A 25 -13.69 4.58 -6.54
N ARG A 26 -12.84 4.23 -7.51
CA ARG A 26 -12.95 4.73 -8.90
C ARG A 26 -13.79 3.87 -9.82
N VAL A 27 -13.90 2.56 -9.59
CA VAL A 27 -14.55 1.64 -10.54
C VAL A 27 -15.79 0.99 -9.94
N LEU A 28 -15.66 0.28 -8.81
CA LEU A 28 -16.80 -0.44 -8.25
C LEU A 28 -17.85 0.49 -7.68
N ARG A 29 -17.44 1.46 -6.86
CA ARG A 29 -18.38 2.36 -6.19
C ARG A 29 -19.23 3.18 -7.14
N PRO A 30 -18.72 3.92 -8.16
CA PRO A 30 -19.57 4.72 -9.02
C PRO A 30 -20.56 3.86 -9.80
N ASN A 31 -20.14 2.64 -10.18
CA ASN A 31 -21.01 1.69 -10.86
C ASN A 31 -22.11 1.15 -9.94
N MET A 32 -21.79 0.85 -8.67
CA MET A 32 -22.79 0.50 -7.66
C MET A 32 -23.68 1.68 -7.26
N ALA A 33 -23.14 2.89 -7.15
CA ALA A 33 -23.89 4.10 -6.84
C ALA A 33 -24.95 4.37 -7.91
N HIS A 34 -24.58 4.22 -9.19
CA HIS A 34 -25.54 4.30 -10.30
C HIS A 34 -26.60 3.20 -10.25
N ARG A 35 -26.23 1.98 -9.83
CA ARG A 35 -27.14 0.81 -9.85
C ARG A 35 -28.06 0.73 -8.63
N PHE A 36 -27.64 1.23 -7.49
CA PHE A 36 -28.35 1.15 -6.20
C PHE A 36 -28.81 2.51 -5.66
N GLY A 37 -28.53 3.61 -6.39
CA GLY A 37 -28.91 4.96 -5.97
C GLY A 37 -28.13 5.47 -4.75
N TRP A 38 -26.91 4.96 -4.50
CA TRP A 38 -26.10 5.44 -3.39
C TRP A 38 -25.51 6.82 -3.68
N GLU A 39 -25.34 7.61 -2.62
CA GLU A 39 -24.71 8.93 -2.71
C GLU A 39 -23.24 8.80 -3.16
N PRO A 40 -22.78 9.65 -4.10
CA PRO A 40 -21.40 9.62 -4.56
C PRO A 40 -20.46 9.97 -3.39
N LEU A 41 -19.36 9.23 -3.24
CA LEU A 41 -18.42 9.58 -2.19
C LEU A 41 -17.63 10.85 -2.53
N PRO A 42 -17.26 11.66 -1.52
CA PRO A 42 -16.38 12.80 -1.74
C PRO A 42 -15.06 12.34 -2.36
N ALA A 43 -14.56 13.15 -3.29
CA ALA A 43 -13.27 12.89 -3.95
C ALA A 43 -12.10 12.76 -2.95
N ASP A 44 -12.22 13.36 -1.76
CA ASP A 44 -11.24 13.27 -0.66
C ASP A 44 -11.28 11.95 0.14
N SER A 45 -12.17 11.02 -0.20
CA SER A 45 -12.20 9.69 0.45
C SER A 45 -11.19 8.70 -0.15
N GLU A 46 -10.52 9.05 -1.26
CA GLU A 46 -9.45 8.21 -1.82
C GLU A 46 -8.20 8.34 -0.95
N ILE A 47 -7.58 7.22 -0.59
CA ILE A 47 -6.29 7.26 0.13
C ILE A 47 -5.30 8.06 -0.73
N PRO A 48 -4.68 9.14 -0.20
CA PRO A 48 -3.85 10.00 -1.02
C PRO A 48 -2.68 9.20 -1.57
N THR A 49 -2.40 9.36 -2.87
CA THR A 49 -1.30 8.63 -3.53
C THR A 49 0.06 8.87 -2.84
N GLY A 50 0.22 9.99 -2.14
CA GLY A 50 1.39 10.29 -1.30
C GLY A 50 1.59 9.30 -0.14
N TRP A 51 0.54 8.68 0.39
CA TRP A 51 0.65 7.61 1.39
C TRP A 51 1.24 6.32 0.80
N CYS A 52 0.96 6.05 -0.49
CA CYS A 52 1.57 4.95 -1.21
C CYS A 52 3.09 5.15 -1.33
N LEU A 53 3.51 6.36 -1.75
CA LEU A 53 4.92 6.75 -1.78
C LEU A 53 5.58 6.69 -0.38
N GLY A 54 4.87 7.14 0.66
CA GLY A 54 5.34 7.07 2.05
C GLY A 54 5.55 5.63 2.52
N SER A 55 4.61 4.73 2.23
CA SER A 55 4.74 3.30 2.58
C SER A 55 5.87 2.60 1.81
N ALA A 56 6.02 2.89 0.52
CA ALA A 56 7.10 2.36 -0.29
C ALA A 56 8.46 2.83 0.23
N ALA A 57 8.60 4.12 0.50
CA ALA A 57 9.83 4.70 1.07
C ALA A 57 10.16 4.10 2.45
N ALA A 58 9.18 3.93 3.33
CA ALA A 58 9.38 3.31 4.64
C ALA A 58 9.89 1.86 4.51
N VAL A 59 9.34 1.07 3.60
CA VAL A 59 9.82 -0.30 3.36
C VAL A 59 11.22 -0.31 2.75
N THR A 60 11.50 0.56 1.78
CA THR A 60 12.84 0.66 1.16
C THR A 60 13.91 1.07 2.17
N VAL A 61 13.63 2.06 3.02
CA VAL A 61 14.55 2.48 4.09
C VAL A 61 14.75 1.36 5.10
N SER A 62 13.68 0.67 5.51
CA SER A 62 13.77 -0.46 6.45
C SER A 62 14.57 -1.61 5.86
N ALA A 63 14.40 -1.92 4.58
CA ALA A 63 15.14 -2.97 3.87
C ALA A 63 16.62 -2.62 3.66
N GLY A 64 16.93 -1.35 3.34
CA GLY A 64 18.30 -0.86 3.24
C GLY A 64 19.02 -0.88 4.58
N LEU A 65 18.33 -0.46 5.64
CA LEU A 65 18.84 -0.52 7.01
C LEU A 65 19.11 -1.97 7.45
N LEU A 66 18.19 -2.89 7.15
CA LEU A 66 18.39 -4.31 7.45
C LEU A 66 19.56 -4.93 6.67
N ASN A 67 19.73 -4.60 5.39
CA ASN A 67 20.90 -5.05 4.60
C ASN A 67 22.21 -4.46 5.11
N TYR A 68 22.19 -3.27 5.72
CA TYR A 68 23.37 -2.65 6.29
C TYR A 68 23.74 -3.25 7.66
N ILE A 69 22.75 -3.51 8.51
CA ILE A 69 22.97 -4.00 9.89
C ILE A 69 23.17 -5.52 9.93
N ALA A 70 22.51 -6.29 9.06
CA ALA A 70 22.64 -7.76 9.03
C ALA A 70 24.11 -8.26 8.94
N PRO A 71 24.95 -7.77 8.01
CA PRO A 71 26.36 -8.17 7.95
C PRO A 71 27.18 -7.64 9.14
N ALA A 72 26.79 -6.51 9.75
CA ALA A 72 27.44 -5.99 10.95
C ALA A 72 27.07 -6.78 12.22
N ALA A 73 25.95 -7.49 12.21
CA ALA A 73 25.47 -8.35 13.30
C ALA A 73 25.92 -9.82 13.16
N GLY A 74 26.65 -10.18 12.10
CA GLY A 74 27.18 -11.53 11.88
C GLY A 74 26.17 -12.54 11.30
N PHE A 75 25.11 -12.06 10.63
CA PHE A 75 24.15 -12.88 9.89
C PHE A 75 24.38 -12.85 8.38
#